data_AF-A0A538TV16-F1
#
_entry.id   AF-A0A538TV16-F1
#
_cell.length_a   1.000
_cell.length_b   1.000
_cell.length_c   1.000
_cell.angle_alpha   90.00
_cell.angle_beta   90.00
_cell.angle_gamma   90.00
#
_symmetry.space_group_name_H-M   'P 1'
#
loop_
_entity.id
_entity.type
_entity.pdbx_description
1 polymer ?
#
loop_
_entity_poly.entity_id
_entity_poly.type
_entity_poly.pdbx_seq_one_letter_code
_entity_poly.pdbx_strand_id
1 'polypeptide(L)' 'MASPALLDLAEVLRPHGLDAAIVSPGVPMPTVDAAAAAMGCPPERIFKSIVFQAADGRCVLVIACGHRRVEVGRVQER' A
#
# COMPACT_ATOMS: atom_id res chain seq x y z
N MET A 1 17.38 9.01 -21.50
CA MET A 1 16.88 8.85 -20.11
C MET A 1 16.11 7.56 -20.08
N ALA A 2 16.63 6.52 -19.42
CA ALA A 2 15.95 5.22 -19.36
C ALA A 2 14.62 5.38 -18.61
N SER A 3 13.52 4.91 -19.20
CA SER A 3 12.29 4.70 -18.45
C SER A 3 12.63 3.81 -17.26
N PRO A 4 12.23 4.15 -16.02
CA PRO A 4 12.31 3.17 -14.95
C PRO A 4 11.52 1.96 -15.44
N ALA A 5 12.15 0.79 -15.40
CA ALA A 5 11.42 -0.46 -15.63
C ALA A 5 10.24 -0.44 -14.65
N LEU A 6 9.02 -0.61 -15.18
CA LEU A 6 7.84 -0.71 -14.33
C LEU A 6 8.07 -1.90 -13.39
N LEU A 7 8.17 -1.65 -12.09
CA LEU A 7 8.33 -2.71 -11.10
C LEU A 7 7.09 -3.61 -11.14
N ASP A 8 7.29 -4.89 -11.40
CA ASP A 8 6.24 -5.89 -11.29
C ASP A 8 6.22 -6.44 -9.85
N LEU A 9 5.13 -6.18 -9.14
CA LEU A 9 4.96 -6.59 -7.74
C LEU A 9 5.00 -8.12 -7.57
N ALA A 10 4.46 -8.89 -8.52
CA ALA A 10 4.46 -10.36 -8.45
C ALA A 10 5.89 -10.89 -8.49
N GLU A 11 6.71 -10.32 -9.38
CA GLU A 11 8.11 -10.70 -9.51
C GLU A 11 8.93 -10.36 -8.27
N VAL A 12 8.68 -9.18 -7.69
CA VAL A 12 9.33 -8.74 -6.45
C VAL A 12 8.96 -9.63 -5.27
N LEU A 13 7.70 -10.08 -5.17
CA LEU A 13 7.24 -10.90 -4.04
C LEU A 13 7.69 -12.37 -4.14
N ARG A 14 7.89 -12.89 -5.35
CA ARG A 14 8.18 -14.32 -5.61
C ARG A 14 9.33 -14.89 -4.77
N PRO A 15 10.50 -14.23 -4.61
CA PRO A 15 11.60 -14.77 -3.82
C PRO A 15 11.32 -14.84 -2.31
N HIS A 16 10.30 -14.12 -1.81
CA HIS A 16 9.97 -14.07 -0.39
C HIS A 16 9.13 -15.28 0.08
N GLY A 17 8.71 -16.18 -0.83
CA GLY A 17 8.02 -17.43 -0.46
C GLY A 17 6.72 -17.22 0.30
N LEU A 18 6.00 -16.12 0.02
CA LEU A 18 4.74 -15.80 0.69
C LEU A 18 3.64 -16.77 0.26
N ASP A 19 2.89 -17.29 1.24
CA ASP A 19 1.63 -17.99 1.00
C ASP A 19 0.51 -16.98 0.70
N ALA A 20 0.57 -16.39 -0.49
CA ALA A 20 -0.34 -15.35 -0.95
C ALA A 20 -0.50 -15.37 -2.47
N ALA A 21 -1.62 -14.84 -2.95
CA ALA A 21 -1.90 -14.66 -4.38
C ALA A 21 -2.23 -13.19 -4.68
N ILE A 22 -1.72 -12.67 -5.80
CA ILE A 22 -2.17 -11.38 -6.33
C ILE A 22 -3.48 -11.61 -7.06
N VAL A 23 -4.50 -10.87 -6.65
CA VAL A 23 -5.85 -10.92 -7.22
C VAL A 23 -6.16 -9.60 -7.92
N SER A 24 -6.87 -9.67 -9.04
CA SER A 24 -7.33 -8.51 -9.80
C SER A 24 -8.85 -8.60 -9.99
N PRO A 25 -9.65 -8.07 -9.04
CA PRO A 25 -11.11 -8.24 -9.04
C PRO A 25 -11.86 -7.62 -10.22
N GLY A 26 -11.19 -6.88 -11.10
CA GLY A 26 -11.79 -6.23 -12.27
C GLY A 26 -12.65 -5.01 -11.96
N VAL A 27 -12.75 -4.60 -10.69
CA VAL A 27 -13.49 -3.40 -10.26
C VAL A 27 -12.53 -2.37 -9.64
N PRO A 28 -12.77 -1.05 -9.83
CA PRO A 28 -11.99 -0.02 -9.17
C PRO A 28 -12.13 -0.08 -7.63
N MET A 29 -11.01 0.03 -6.92
CA MET A 29 -10.94 0.00 -5.46
C MET A 29 -10.19 1.23 -4.88
N PRO A 30 -10.62 2.48 -5.15
CA PRO A 30 -9.87 3.68 -4.79
C PRO A 30 -9.93 4.02 -3.29
N THR A 31 -10.87 3.43 -2.55
CA THR A 31 -11.07 3.66 -1.12
C THR A 31 -11.01 2.35 -0.36
N VAL A 32 -10.81 2.45 0.95
CA VAL A 32 -10.85 1.30 1.86
C VAL A 32 -12.18 0.56 1.75
N ASP A 33 -13.30 1.29 1.76
CA ASP A 33 -14.63 0.68 1.65
C ASP A 33 -14.85 -0.03 0.31
N ALA A 34 -14.41 0.59 -0.79
CA ALA A 34 -14.52 -0.03 -2.12
C ALA A 34 -13.67 -1.31 -2.23
N ALA A 35 -12.45 -1.29 -1.68
CA ALA A 35 -11.58 -2.46 -1.64
C ALA A 35 -12.17 -3.57 -0.76
N ALA A 36 -12.65 -3.22 0.43
CA ALA A 36 -13.27 -4.15 1.37
C ALA A 36 -14.50 -4.85 0.77
N ALA A 37 -15.36 -4.08 0.09
CA ALA A 37 -16.51 -4.61 -0.61
C ALA A 37 -16.11 -5.56 -1.75
N ALA A 38 -15.15 -5.17 -2.59
CA ALA A 38 -14.66 -6.00 -3.71
C ALA A 38 -13.99 -7.31 -3.24
N MET A 39 -13.35 -7.27 -2.06
CA MET A 39 -12.66 -8.42 -1.47
C MET A 39 -13.51 -9.24 -0.50
N GLY A 40 -14.74 -8.82 -0.22
CA GLY A 40 -15.64 -9.51 0.71
C GLY A 40 -15.11 -9.59 2.14
N CYS A 41 -14.44 -8.53 2.62
CA CYS A 41 -13.83 -8.51 3.94
C CYS A 41 -14.17 -7.23 4.73
N PRO A 42 -13.99 -7.22 6.07
CA PRO A 42 -14.09 -5.99 6.86
C PRO A 42 -13.02 -4.95 6.46
N PRO A 43 -13.33 -3.65 6.48
CA PRO A 43 -12.40 -2.54 6.18
C PRO A 43 -11.05 -2.61 6.91
N GLU A 44 -11.02 -3.17 8.12
CA GLU A 44 -9.82 -3.32 8.95
C GLU A 44 -8.82 -4.32 8.39
N ARG A 45 -9.22 -5.18 7.43
CA ARG A 45 -8.29 -6.07 6.71
C ARG A 45 -7.64 -5.43 5.49
N ILE A 46 -8.10 -4.25 5.08
CA ILE A 46 -7.45 -3.49 4.03
C ILE A 46 -6.31 -2.69 4.65
N PHE A 47 -5.10 -2.80 4.12
CA PHE A 47 -4.00 -1.90 4.46
C PHE A 47 -3.74 -0.91 3.33
N LYS A 48 -3.18 0.25 3.67
CA LYS A 48 -2.76 1.29 2.73
C LYS A 48 -1.28 1.58 2.89
N SER A 49 -0.61 1.76 1.77
CA SER A 49 0.78 2.19 1.66
C SER A 49 0.79 3.68 1.34
N ILE A 50 1.29 4.51 2.24
CA ILE A 50 1.35 5.97 2.07
C ILE A 50 2.81 6.40 2.17
N VAL A 51 3.30 7.08 1.14
CA VAL A 51 4.64 7.66 1.13
C VAL A 51 4.54 9.12 1.57
N PHE A 52 5.27 9.48 2.62
CA PHE A 52 5.51 10.86 3.04
C PHE A 52 6.91 11.27 2.64
N GLN A 53 7.07 12.50 2.15
CA GLN A 53 8.37 13.12 1.91
C GLN A 53 8.52 14.32 2.83
N ALA A 54 9.62 14.35 3.59
CA ALA A 54 10.01 15.49 4.41
C ALA A 54 10.68 16.56 3.55
N ALA A 55 10.75 17.78 4.09
CA ALA A 55 11.33 18.93 3.39
C ALA A 55 12.83 18.75 3.08
N ASP A 56 13.52 17.90 3.84
CA ASP A 56 14.93 17.51 3.63
C ASP A 56 15.10 16.43 2.54
N GLY A 57 14.00 16.02 1.88
CA GLY A 57 13.99 15.02 0.82
C GLY A 57 13.87 13.57 1.31
N ARG A 58 13.86 13.34 2.62
CA ARG A 58 13.74 11.99 3.19
C ARG A 58 12.34 11.44 2.99
N CYS A 59 12.25 10.19 2.57
CA CYS A 59 10.97 9.51 2.31
C CYS A 59 10.69 8.43 3.36
N VAL A 60 9.45 8.36 3.84
CA VAL A 60 8.96 7.35 4.77
C VAL A 60 7.74 6.66 4.17
N LEU A 61 7.80 5.32 4.04
CA LEU A 61 6.65 4.49 3.69
C LEU A 61 5.92 4.06 4.97
N VAL A 62 4.67 4.46 5.09
CA VAL A 62 3.78 4.08 6.20
C VAL A 62 2.78 3.04 5.70
N ILE A 63 2.74 1.89 6.38
CA ILE A 63 1.68 0.89 6.20
C ILE A 63 0.65 1.08 7.31
N ALA A 64 -0.58 1.42 6.94
CA ALA A 64 -1.66 1.69 7.89
C ALA A 64 -2.89 0.83 7.60
N CYS A 65 -3.62 0.48 8.66
CA CYS A 65 -4.86 -0.29 8.58
C CYS A 65 -6.05 0.60 8.20
N GLY A 66 -6.79 0.24 7.16
CA GLY A 66 -8.08 0.79 6.73
C GLY A 66 -8.27 2.28 7.04
N HIS A 67 -9.24 2.56 7.91
CA HIS A 67 -9.62 3.92 8.30
C HIS A 67 -8.69 4.57 9.33
N ARG A 68 -7.65 3.88 9.83
CA ARG A 68 -6.72 4.51 10.77
C ARG A 68 -5.99 5.66 10.10
N ARG A 69 -6.08 6.84 10.73
CA ARG A 69 -5.40 8.04 10.27
C ARG A 69 -3.92 7.95 10.65
N VAL A 70 -3.05 8.34 9.71
CA VAL A 70 -1.63 8.51 9.99
C VAL A 70 -1.45 9.88 10.63
N GLU A 71 -0.86 9.90 11.83
CA GLU A 71 -0.47 11.12 12.53
C GLU A 71 0.89 11.59 12.01
N VAL A 72 0.90 12.66 11.22
CA VAL A 72 2.11 13.12 10.52
C VAL A 72 3.24 13.50 11.48
N GLY A 73 2.94 14.06 12.66
CA GLY A 73 3.95 14.37 13.67
C GLY A 73 4.78 13.16 14.09
N ARG A 74 4.14 11.98 14.21
CA ARG A 74 4.84 10.72 14.55
C ARG A 74 5.68 10.17 13.40
N VAL A 75 5.36 10.53 12.15
CA VAL A 75 6.13 10.15 10.97
C VAL A 75 7.42 10.97 10.90
N GLN A 76 7.39 12.24 11.33
CA GLN A 76 8.57 13.12 11.34
C GLN A 76 9.66 12.68 12.32
N GLU A 77 9.30 11.92 13.36
CA GLU A 77 10.23 11.33 14.35
C GLU A 77 10.95 10.06 13.85
N ARG A 78 10.52 9.50 12.73
CA ARG A 78 11.23 8.43 12.00
C ARG A 78 12.14 9.08 10.99
#